data_AF-R7XC81-F1
#
_entry.id   AF-R7XC81-F1
#
_cell.length_a   1.000
_cell.length_b   1.000
_cell.length_c   1.000
_cell.angle_alpha   90.00
_cell.angle_beta   90.00
_cell.angle_gamma   90.00
#
_symmetry.space_group_name_H-M   'P 1'
#
loop_
_entity.id
_entity.type
_entity.pdbx_description
1 polymer ?
#
loop_
_entity_poly.entity_id
_entity_poly.type
_entity_poly.pdbx_seq_one_letter_code
_entity_poly.pdbx_strand_id
1 'polypeptide(L)'
;MPILYLRKLTGKRRSPHANRHLAGYLCFVAGAINAGGFLAVQQYTSHMSGVVSAMADNLALGSFALVLDGVGALLSFLGGAACSAVLVNWGRRQRLHSEYALPLALEAGLLLCFGLIGGNLGQHQWLFVPATVMLLCFIMGLQNAMITKLSNAEIRTTHLTGMVTDIGIELGKLCYWNAAAPARTPSRTQARPLPRVLANRRKLRLLVVLVTLFFAGGITGALGFKHMGFSATLPLAALLLALIAVPLSDDLRSRWRTGSLPRLAARMRQCVQAGAPRRRR
;
A
#
# COMPACT_ATOMS: atom_id res chain seq x y z
N MET A 1 -12.82 23.31 -7.40
CA MET A 1 -13.08 22.43 -6.24
C MET A 1 -12.26 21.11 -6.17
N PRO A 2 -11.73 20.50 -7.27
CA PRO A 2 -10.94 19.25 -7.19
C PRO A 2 -9.64 19.36 -6.38
N ILE A 3 -8.95 20.50 -6.52
CA ILE A 3 -7.65 20.75 -5.89
C ILE A 3 -7.76 20.76 -4.35
N LEU A 4 -8.82 21.36 -3.80
CA LEU A 4 -9.07 21.40 -2.35
C LEU A 4 -9.37 20.01 -1.77
N TYR A 5 -10.07 19.17 -2.53
CA TYR A 5 -10.37 17.79 -2.15
C TYR A 5 -9.11 16.92 -2.13
N LEU A 6 -8.30 16.97 -3.19
CA LEU A 6 -7.01 16.29 -3.26
C LEU A 6 -6.08 16.75 -2.12
N ARG A 7 -6.02 18.06 -1.83
CA ARG A 7 -5.22 18.60 -0.71
C ARG A 7 -5.67 18.09 0.66
N LYS A 8 -6.97 17.90 0.87
CA LYS A 8 -7.53 17.30 2.10
C LYS A 8 -7.23 15.80 2.21
N LEU A 9 -7.20 15.09 1.09
CA LEU A 9 -6.93 13.64 1.05
C LEU A 9 -5.51 13.29 1.52
N THR A 10 -4.54 14.14 1.21
CA THR A 10 -3.12 13.79 1.30
C THR A 10 -2.23 14.84 2.00
N GLY A 11 -2.82 15.87 2.62
CA GLY A 11 -2.11 16.88 3.42
C GLY A 11 -1.70 16.42 4.83
N LYS A 12 -1.00 17.29 5.59
CA LYS A 12 -0.35 16.97 6.89
C LYS A 12 -1.32 16.74 8.06
N ARG A 13 -2.50 17.37 8.07
CA ARG A 13 -3.60 17.07 8.99
C ARG A 13 -4.69 16.30 8.24
N ARG A 14 -4.61 14.97 8.24
CA ARG A 14 -5.62 14.11 7.61
C ARG A 14 -6.76 13.85 8.58
N SER A 15 -7.99 14.05 8.11
CA SER A 15 -9.16 13.52 8.82
C SER A 15 -9.24 12.01 8.59
N PRO A 16 -9.87 11.25 9.51
CA PRO A 16 -10.14 9.82 9.29
C PRO A 16 -10.87 9.54 7.97
N HIS A 17 -11.64 10.51 7.46
CA HIS A 17 -12.35 10.42 6.18
C HIS A 17 -11.41 10.48 4.97
N ALA A 18 -10.40 11.36 5.00
CA ALA A 18 -9.38 11.47 3.95
C ALA A 18 -8.57 10.17 3.80
N ASN A 19 -8.20 9.54 4.93
CA ASN A 19 -7.48 8.27 4.94
C ASN A 19 -8.29 7.14 4.34
N ARG A 20 -9.61 7.09 4.60
CA ARG A 20 -10.51 6.08 4.02
C ARG A 20 -10.63 6.20 2.51
N HIS A 21 -10.70 7.44 1.99
CA HIS A 21 -10.77 7.65 0.55
C HIS A 21 -9.47 7.21 -0.13
N LEU A 22 -8.31 7.61 0.42
CA LEU A 22 -7.03 7.16 -0.12
C LEU A 22 -6.89 5.64 -0.05
N ALA A 23 -7.26 5.02 1.07
CA ALA A 23 -7.29 3.57 1.21
C ALA A 23 -8.19 2.91 0.17
N GLY A 24 -9.35 3.51 -0.16
CA GLY A 24 -10.24 3.04 -1.21
C GLY A 24 -9.58 3.04 -2.60
N TYR A 25 -8.94 4.15 -2.99
CA TYR A 25 -8.21 4.22 -4.27
C TYR A 25 -7.06 3.21 -4.33
N LEU A 26 -6.28 3.08 -3.26
CA LEU A 26 -5.18 2.12 -3.22
C LEU A 26 -5.68 0.67 -3.24
N CYS A 27 -6.83 0.39 -2.60
CA CYS A 27 -7.43 -0.93 -2.63
C CYS A 27 -7.94 -1.30 -4.03
N PHE A 28 -8.51 -0.33 -4.76
CA PHE A 28 -8.86 -0.49 -6.18
C PHE A 28 -7.62 -0.77 -7.04
N VAL A 29 -6.56 0.03 -6.90
CA VAL A 29 -5.31 -0.16 -7.65
C VAL A 29 -4.65 -1.50 -7.31
N ALA A 30 -4.64 -1.91 -6.04
CA ALA A 30 -4.15 -3.21 -5.59
C ALA A 30 -4.89 -4.37 -6.29
N GLY A 31 -6.23 -4.28 -6.37
CA GLY A 31 -7.03 -5.26 -7.10
C GLY A 31 -6.65 -5.33 -8.58
N ALA A 32 -6.53 -4.16 -9.23
CA ALA A 32 -6.19 -4.07 -10.64
C ALA A 32 -4.80 -4.64 -10.95
N ILE A 33 -3.80 -4.32 -10.13
CA ILE A 33 -2.43 -4.85 -10.29
C ILE A 33 -2.41 -6.36 -10.06
N ASN A 34 -3.10 -6.86 -9.03
CA ASN A 34 -3.09 -8.29 -8.72
C ASN A 34 -3.75 -9.14 -9.80
N ALA A 35 -4.93 -8.72 -10.29
CA ALA A 35 -5.64 -9.45 -11.35
C ALA A 35 -5.03 -9.24 -12.74
N GLY A 36 -4.58 -8.02 -13.06
CA GLY A 36 -3.88 -7.74 -14.31
C GLY A 36 -2.50 -8.40 -14.37
N GLY A 37 -1.75 -8.37 -13.26
CA GLY A 37 -0.47 -9.06 -13.11
C GLY A 37 -0.61 -10.58 -13.22
N PHE A 38 -1.68 -11.17 -12.68
CA PHE A 38 -1.98 -12.59 -12.87
C PHE A 38 -2.06 -12.98 -14.35
N LEU A 39 -2.67 -12.15 -15.21
CA LEU A 39 -2.71 -12.45 -16.65
C LEU A 39 -1.32 -12.44 -17.29
N ALA A 40 -0.37 -11.68 -16.73
CA ALA A 40 1.01 -11.61 -17.22
C ALA A 40 1.89 -12.77 -16.74
N VAL A 41 1.74 -13.22 -15.49
CA VAL A 41 2.64 -14.21 -14.85
C VAL A 41 1.96 -15.47 -14.32
N GLN A 42 0.65 -15.61 -14.51
CA GLN A 42 -0.18 -16.75 -14.09
C GLN A 42 -0.13 -17.07 -12.58
N GLN A 43 0.26 -16.09 -11.76
CA GLN A 43 0.32 -16.22 -10.32
C GLN A 43 -0.07 -14.90 -9.65
N TYR A 44 -0.79 -15.00 -8.52
CA TYR A 44 -1.08 -13.83 -7.70
C TYR A 44 0.12 -13.47 -6.83
N THR A 45 0.57 -12.22 -6.94
CA THR A 45 1.82 -11.73 -6.31
C THR A 45 1.60 -11.10 -4.94
N SER A 46 0.35 -11.04 -4.49
CA SER A 46 -0.05 -10.44 -3.21
C SER A 46 -0.26 -11.45 -2.08
N HIS A 47 -0.30 -12.76 -2.37
CA HIS A 47 -0.67 -13.81 -1.40
C HIS A 47 0.55 -14.56 -0.87
N MET A 48 1.23 -13.97 0.13
CA MET A 48 2.44 -14.57 0.69
C MET A 48 2.20 -15.90 1.43
N SER A 49 1.02 -16.10 2.02
CA SER A 49 0.68 -17.41 2.61
C SER A 49 0.64 -18.52 1.56
N GLY A 50 0.07 -18.24 0.38
CA GLY A 50 0.05 -19.18 -0.74
C GLY A 50 1.45 -19.47 -1.28
N VAL A 51 2.31 -18.43 -1.40
CA VAL A 51 3.71 -18.61 -1.79
C VAL A 51 4.46 -19.51 -0.81
N VAL A 52 4.34 -19.28 0.49
CA VAL A 52 5.00 -20.10 1.53
C VAL A 52 4.47 -21.53 1.55
N SER A 53 3.15 -21.73 1.40
CA SER A 53 2.57 -23.07 1.30
C SER A 53 3.09 -23.81 0.06
N ALA A 54 3.11 -23.14 -1.11
CA ALA A 54 3.64 -23.72 -2.33
C ALA A 54 5.14 -24.05 -2.20
N MET A 55 5.93 -23.24 -1.50
CA MET A 55 7.33 -23.55 -1.21
C MET A 55 7.46 -24.83 -0.37
N ALA A 56 6.61 -25.01 0.65
CA ALA A 56 6.62 -26.22 1.48
C ALA A 56 6.27 -27.47 0.66
N ASP A 57 5.22 -27.40 -0.16
CA ASP A 57 4.80 -28.49 -1.04
C ASP A 57 5.92 -28.85 -2.04
N ASN A 58 6.51 -27.85 -2.69
CA ASN A 58 7.60 -28.07 -3.66
C ASN A 58 8.86 -28.61 -3.00
N LEU A 59 9.17 -28.19 -1.77
CA LEU A 59 10.29 -28.75 -1.02
C LEU A 59 10.05 -30.23 -0.68
N ALA A 60 8.84 -30.58 -0.25
CA ALA A 60 8.45 -31.97 0.03
C ALA A 60 8.51 -32.86 -1.22
N LEU A 61 8.20 -32.31 -2.39
CA LEU A 61 8.25 -32.99 -3.68
C LEU A 61 9.65 -32.99 -4.34
N GLY A 62 10.66 -32.34 -3.72
CA GLY A 62 12.03 -32.25 -4.26
C GLY A 62 12.23 -31.23 -5.38
N SER A 63 11.23 -30.38 -5.65
CA SER A 63 11.23 -29.35 -6.70
C SER A 63 11.94 -28.06 -6.26
N PHE A 64 13.26 -28.13 -6.03
CA PHE A 64 14.05 -27.01 -5.48
C PHE A 64 14.01 -25.72 -6.32
N ALA A 65 13.88 -25.81 -7.64
CA ALA A 65 13.79 -24.63 -8.51
C ALA A 65 12.57 -23.77 -8.17
N LEU A 66 11.40 -24.40 -7.97
CA LEU A 66 10.16 -23.71 -7.60
C LEU A 66 10.20 -23.14 -6.18
N VAL A 67 10.95 -23.80 -5.28
CA VAL A 67 11.22 -23.25 -3.94
C VAL A 67 12.03 -21.96 -4.06
N LEU A 68 13.06 -21.93 -4.92
CA LEU A 68 13.89 -20.75 -5.14
C LEU A 68 13.09 -19.59 -5.73
N ASP A 69 12.19 -19.86 -6.68
CA ASP A 69 11.25 -18.86 -7.21
C ASP A 69 10.36 -18.28 -6.09
N GLY A 70 9.84 -19.14 -5.21
CA GLY A 70 9.07 -18.72 -4.03
C GLY A 70 9.88 -17.88 -3.05
N VAL A 71 11.14 -18.23 -2.78
CA VAL A 71 12.06 -17.43 -1.97
C VAL A 71 12.30 -16.06 -2.60
N GLY A 72 12.55 -16.01 -3.91
CA GLY A 72 12.73 -14.76 -4.66
C GLY A 72 11.52 -13.85 -4.58
N ALA A 73 10.31 -14.41 -4.75
CA ALA A 73 9.04 -13.68 -4.59
C ALA A 73 8.86 -13.15 -3.15
N LEU A 74 9.10 -13.98 -2.14
CA LEU A 74 8.95 -13.61 -0.72
C LEU A 74 9.93 -12.51 -0.31
N LEU A 75 11.20 -12.64 -0.69
CA LEU A 75 12.24 -11.64 -0.41
C LEU A 75 11.96 -10.32 -1.14
N SER A 76 11.45 -10.38 -2.37
CA SER A 76 11.06 -9.18 -3.12
C SER A 76 9.90 -8.45 -2.44
N PHE A 77 8.88 -9.18 -1.99
CA PHE A 77 7.77 -8.60 -1.23
C PHE A 77 8.25 -7.98 0.09
N LEU A 78 9.13 -8.68 0.82
CA LEU A 78 9.71 -8.17 2.07
C LEU A 78 10.53 -6.90 1.80
N GLY A 79 11.33 -6.88 0.74
CA GLY A 79 12.11 -5.72 0.30
C GLY A 79 11.22 -4.52 -0.04
N GLY A 80 10.10 -4.76 -0.73
CA GLY A 80 9.11 -3.72 -1.02
C GLY A 80 8.50 -3.13 0.24
N ALA A 81 8.09 -4.00 1.18
CA ALA A 81 7.53 -3.59 2.47
C ALA A 81 8.54 -2.79 3.32
N ALA A 82 9.80 -3.24 3.37
CA ALA A 82 10.88 -2.55 4.06
C ALA A 82 11.17 -1.18 3.43
N CYS A 83 11.25 -1.11 2.09
CA CYS A 83 11.44 0.13 1.35
C CYS A 83 10.33 1.15 1.66
N SER A 84 9.07 0.73 1.60
CA SER A 84 7.92 1.56 1.96
C SER A 84 8.03 2.10 3.39
N ALA A 85 8.40 1.24 4.35
CA ALA A 85 8.59 1.66 5.73
C ALA A 85 9.71 2.71 5.89
N VAL A 86 10.85 2.51 5.21
CA VAL A 86 11.97 3.47 5.19
C VAL A 86 11.52 4.80 4.60
N LEU A 87 10.88 4.80 3.43
CA LEU A 87 10.42 6.01 2.74
C LEU A 87 9.40 6.80 3.58
N VAL A 88 8.42 6.13 4.19
CA VAL A 88 7.42 6.77 5.06
C VAL A 88 8.10 7.38 6.30
N ASN A 89 8.98 6.63 6.97
CA ASN A 89 9.68 7.12 8.16
C ASN A 89 10.63 8.29 7.84
N TRP A 90 11.31 8.23 6.69
CA TRP A 90 12.14 9.33 6.20
C TRP A 90 11.30 10.58 5.93
N GLY A 91 10.17 10.44 5.23
CA GLY A 91 9.25 11.55 4.95
C GLY A 91 8.72 12.21 6.22
N ARG A 92 8.40 11.40 7.25
CA ARG A 92 8.02 11.88 8.59
C ARG A 92 9.14 12.66 9.28
N ARG A 93 10.38 12.14 9.28
CA ARG A 93 11.54 12.82 9.87
C ARG A 93 11.81 14.17 9.21
N GLN A 94 11.64 14.24 7.88
CA GLN A 94 11.80 15.48 7.11
C GLN A 94 10.61 16.45 7.25
N ARG A 95 9.59 16.10 8.06
CA ARG A 95 8.36 16.88 8.26
C ARG A 95 7.68 17.27 6.95
N LEU A 96 7.77 16.40 5.93
CA LEU A 96 7.07 16.59 4.66
C LEU A 96 5.56 16.68 4.92
N HIS A 97 4.85 17.45 4.10
CA HIS A 97 3.39 17.46 4.12
C HIS A 97 2.82 16.17 3.54
N SER A 98 3.60 15.48 2.68
CA SER A 98 3.22 14.22 2.05
C SER A 98 4.09 13.04 2.49
N GLU A 99 3.80 12.49 3.67
CA GLU A 99 4.51 11.32 4.21
C GLU A 99 4.41 10.05 3.32
N TYR A 100 3.41 9.99 2.43
CA TYR A 100 3.14 8.83 1.56
C TYR A 100 3.36 9.11 0.07
N ALA A 101 3.69 10.35 -0.34
CA ALA A 101 3.93 10.63 -1.76
C ALA A 101 5.12 9.85 -2.33
N LEU A 102 6.18 9.64 -1.54
CA LEU A 102 7.39 8.97 -2.05
C LEU A 102 7.14 7.49 -2.35
N PRO A 103 6.55 6.70 -1.43
CA PRO A 103 6.12 5.35 -1.77
C PRO A 103 5.18 5.29 -2.98
N LEU A 104 4.18 6.18 -3.06
CA LEU A 104 3.22 6.21 -4.18
C LEU A 104 3.88 6.58 -5.52
N ALA A 105 4.82 7.52 -5.52
CA ALA A 105 5.58 7.88 -6.70
C ALA A 105 6.46 6.70 -7.17
N LEU A 106 7.09 6.00 -6.24
CA LEU A 106 7.86 4.81 -6.53
C LEU A 106 6.97 3.69 -7.09
N GLU A 107 5.80 3.45 -6.49
CA GLU A 107 4.81 2.49 -6.99
C GLU A 107 4.39 2.81 -8.43
N ALA A 108 4.03 4.06 -8.72
CA ALA A 108 3.68 4.51 -10.06
C ALA A 108 4.84 4.30 -11.05
N GLY A 109 6.06 4.65 -10.66
CA GLY A 109 7.26 4.43 -11.48
C GLY A 109 7.50 2.95 -11.77
N LEU A 110 7.38 2.08 -10.77
CA LEU A 110 7.55 0.64 -10.93
C LEU A 110 6.45 0.02 -11.80
N LEU A 111 5.21 0.52 -11.74
CA LEU A 111 4.14 0.11 -12.67
C LEU A 111 4.43 0.50 -14.11
N LEU A 112 4.97 1.70 -14.34
CA LEU A 112 5.42 2.11 -15.67
C LEU A 112 6.57 1.24 -16.15
N CYS A 113 7.55 0.92 -15.29
CA CYS A 113 8.62 -0.02 -15.60
C CYS A 113 8.07 -1.40 -15.97
N PHE A 114 7.10 -1.92 -15.20
CA PHE A 114 6.42 -3.18 -15.51
C PHE A 114 5.74 -3.13 -16.89
N GLY A 115 5.03 -2.04 -17.19
CA GLY A 115 4.40 -1.82 -18.49
C GLY A 115 5.40 -1.79 -19.65
N LEU A 116 6.52 -1.06 -19.48
CA LEU A 116 7.56 -0.93 -20.49
C LEU A 116 8.31 -2.25 -20.72
N ILE A 117 8.68 -2.94 -19.64
CA ILE A 117 9.38 -4.23 -19.70
C ILE A 117 8.48 -5.25 -20.41
N GLY A 118 7.21 -5.34 -20.02
CA GLY A 118 6.27 -6.26 -20.65
C GLY A 118 5.98 -5.97 -22.11
N GLY A 119 5.89 -4.70 -22.49
CA GLY A 119 5.68 -4.29 -23.88
C GLY A 119 6.87 -4.59 -24.82
N ASN A 120 8.10 -4.69 -24.29
CA ASN A 120 9.32 -4.80 -25.10
C ASN A 120 10.08 -6.12 -24.96
N LEU A 121 9.98 -6.83 -23.83
CA LEU A 121 10.82 -8.00 -23.50
C LEU A 121 10.09 -9.35 -23.56
N GLY A 122 8.84 -9.40 -24.04
CA GLY A 122 8.03 -10.63 -24.11
C GLY A 122 8.66 -11.79 -24.92
N GLN A 123 9.74 -11.54 -25.67
CA GLN A 123 10.46 -12.55 -26.46
C GLN A 123 11.45 -13.40 -25.64
N HIS A 124 11.85 -12.99 -24.42
CA HIS A 124 12.78 -13.74 -23.57
C HIS A 124 12.08 -14.36 -22.35
N GLN A 125 11.20 -15.33 -22.61
CA GLN A 125 10.27 -15.89 -21.61
C GLN A 125 10.94 -16.46 -20.34
N TRP A 126 12.13 -17.07 -20.47
CA TRP A 126 12.81 -17.76 -19.36
C TRP A 126 13.27 -16.84 -18.21
N LEU A 127 13.70 -15.61 -18.51
CA LEU A 127 14.10 -14.63 -17.49
C LEU A 127 12.97 -13.64 -17.18
N PHE A 128 12.10 -13.40 -18.17
CA PHE A 128 11.03 -12.43 -18.08
C PHE A 128 10.03 -12.77 -16.97
N VAL A 129 9.60 -14.03 -16.85
CA VAL A 129 8.59 -14.43 -15.87
C VAL A 129 9.10 -14.27 -14.43
N PRO A 130 10.26 -14.82 -14.02
CA PRO A 130 10.77 -14.64 -12.65
C PRO A 130 11.00 -13.17 -12.28
N ALA A 131 11.61 -12.38 -13.18
CA ALA A 131 11.86 -10.97 -12.92
C ALA A 131 10.55 -10.17 -12.76
N THR A 132 9.53 -10.49 -13.55
CA THR A 132 8.22 -9.85 -13.48
C THR A 132 7.48 -10.22 -12.20
N VAL A 133 7.53 -11.49 -11.78
CA VAL A 133 6.99 -11.93 -10.49
C VAL A 133 7.67 -11.19 -9.33
N MET A 134 9.00 -11.11 -9.33
CA MET A 134 9.76 -10.37 -8.31
C MET A 134 9.37 -8.88 -8.26
N LEU A 135 9.28 -8.22 -9.43
CA LEU A 135 8.88 -6.81 -9.53
C LEU A 135 7.46 -6.60 -8.99
N LEU A 136 6.50 -7.42 -9.42
CA LEU A 136 5.12 -7.34 -8.95
C LEU A 136 5.01 -7.64 -7.45
N CYS A 137 5.73 -8.64 -6.94
CA CYS A 137 5.79 -8.92 -5.49
C CYS A 137 6.38 -7.73 -4.72
N PHE A 138 7.42 -7.08 -5.23
CA PHE A 138 7.98 -5.86 -4.63
C PHE A 138 6.95 -4.72 -4.59
N ILE A 139 6.25 -4.47 -5.70
CA ILE A 139 5.15 -3.48 -5.79
C ILE A 139 4.07 -3.78 -4.74
N MET A 140 3.62 -5.04 -4.67
CA MET A 140 2.60 -5.45 -3.70
C MET A 140 3.09 -5.30 -2.26
N GLY A 141 4.35 -5.64 -1.96
CA GLY A 141 4.96 -5.45 -0.65
C GLY A 141 4.99 -3.98 -0.24
N LEU A 142 5.41 -3.11 -1.16
CA LEU A 142 5.46 -1.66 -0.97
C LEU A 142 4.07 -1.09 -0.67
N GLN A 143 3.07 -1.48 -1.45
CA GLN A 143 1.70 -1.01 -1.33
C GLN A 143 1.05 -1.45 -0.01
N ASN A 144 1.27 -2.70 0.41
CA ASN A 144 0.72 -3.22 1.67
C ASN A 144 1.29 -2.55 2.91
N ALA A 145 2.60 -2.34 2.94
CA ALA A 145 3.24 -1.60 4.02
C ALA A 145 2.74 -0.15 4.04
N MET A 146 2.54 0.46 2.87
CA MET A 146 2.03 1.82 2.76
C MET A 146 0.62 1.94 3.33
N ILE A 147 -0.29 1.05 2.94
CA ILE A 147 -1.69 1.09 3.40
C ILE A 147 -1.77 0.82 4.91
N THR A 148 -0.98 -0.14 5.41
CA THR A 148 -0.88 -0.42 6.85
C THR A 148 -0.43 0.82 7.63
N LYS A 149 0.58 1.54 7.15
CA LYS A 149 1.06 2.79 7.78
C LYS A 149 0.04 3.92 7.65
N LEU A 150 -0.64 4.02 6.50
CA LEU A 150 -1.63 5.04 6.18
C LEU A 150 -2.85 4.96 7.11
N SER A 151 -3.29 3.74 7.39
CA SER A 151 -4.45 3.46 8.23
C SER A 151 -4.13 3.39 9.73
N ASN A 152 -2.89 3.70 10.16
CA ASN A 152 -2.43 3.44 11.53
C ASN A 152 -2.70 1.99 11.98
N ALA A 153 -2.45 1.02 11.08
CA ALA A 153 -2.72 -0.40 11.26
C ALA A 153 -4.20 -0.82 11.32
N GLU A 154 -5.17 0.09 11.13
CA GLU A 154 -6.61 -0.28 11.06
C GLU A 154 -7.00 -1.09 9.80
N ILE A 155 -6.28 -0.93 8.68
CA ILE A 155 -6.58 -1.56 7.39
C ILE A 155 -5.33 -2.31 6.92
N ARG A 156 -5.50 -3.58 6.55
CA ARG A 156 -4.43 -4.42 5.99
C ARG A 156 -4.92 -5.01 4.68
N THR A 157 -4.53 -4.42 3.55
CA THR A 157 -5.18 -4.67 2.25
C THR A 157 -4.85 -6.01 1.60
N THR A 158 -3.72 -6.64 1.90
CA THR A 158 -3.46 -8.03 1.51
C THR A 158 -4.08 -9.07 2.41
N HIS A 159 -4.68 -8.63 3.51
CA HIS A 159 -5.52 -9.51 4.32
C HIS A 159 -6.93 -9.43 3.76
N LEU A 160 -7.12 -9.64 2.45
CA LEU A 160 -8.48 -9.83 1.92
C LEU A 160 -9.16 -10.96 2.70
N THR A 161 -8.42 -12.03 2.99
CA THR A 161 -8.81 -13.08 3.93
C THR A 161 -9.24 -12.51 5.28
N GLY A 162 -8.40 -11.70 5.94
CA GLY A 162 -8.74 -11.10 7.23
C GLY A 162 -9.90 -10.10 7.18
N MET A 163 -10.05 -9.33 6.10
CA MET A 163 -11.18 -8.42 5.88
C MET A 163 -12.49 -9.19 5.70
N VAL A 164 -12.48 -10.28 4.95
CA VAL A 164 -13.62 -11.19 4.79
C VAL A 164 -13.96 -11.86 6.12
N THR A 165 -12.96 -12.33 6.88
CA THR A 165 -13.16 -12.87 8.24
C THR A 165 -13.79 -11.83 9.17
N ASP A 166 -13.27 -10.60 9.17
CA ASP A 166 -13.81 -9.52 9.99
C ASP A 166 -15.24 -9.13 9.59
N ILE A 167 -15.56 -9.14 8.29
CA ILE A 167 -16.94 -8.98 7.80
C ILE A 167 -17.82 -10.09 8.37
N GLY A 168 -17.39 -11.35 8.28
CA GLY A 168 -18.10 -12.50 8.83
C GLY A 168 -18.34 -12.38 10.34
N ILE A 169 -17.33 -11.94 11.11
CA ILE A 169 -17.44 -11.70 12.54
C ILE A 169 -18.50 -10.62 12.84
N GLU A 170 -18.47 -9.48 12.14
CA GLU A 170 -19.41 -8.40 12.38
C GLU A 170 -20.84 -8.73 11.93
N LEU A 171 -21.01 -9.49 10.84
CA LEU A 171 -22.30 -10.06 10.43
C LEU A 171 -22.83 -11.04 11.48
N GLY A 172 -21.97 -11.91 12.01
CA GLY A 172 -22.33 -12.83 13.09
C GLY A 172 -22.82 -12.10 14.33
N LYS A 173 -22.18 -10.99 14.72
CA LYS A 173 -22.64 -10.12 15.83
C LYS A 173 -23.99 -9.45 15.55
N LEU A 174 -24.32 -9.12 14.29
CA LEU A 174 -25.63 -8.56 13.93
C LEU A 174 -26.75 -9.59 14.08
N CYS A 175 -26.46 -10.85 13.79
CA CYS A 175 -27.40 -11.96 13.93
C CYS A 175 -27.45 -12.53 15.36
N TYR A 176 -26.58 -12.08 16.27
CA TYR A 176 -26.52 -12.60 17.63
C TYR A 176 -27.70 -12.10 18.47
N TRP A 177 -28.47 -13.04 19.01
CA TRP A 177 -29.58 -12.74 19.91
C TRP A 177 -29.06 -12.43 21.32
N ASN A 178 -29.11 -11.16 21.72
CA ASN A 178 -28.78 -10.75 23.08
C ASN A 178 -29.97 -11.06 24.00
N ALA A 179 -30.04 -12.29 24.53
CA ALA A 179 -31.07 -12.64 25.51
C ALA A 179 -30.91 -11.77 26.77
N ALA A 180 -32.02 -11.27 27.30
CA ALA A 180 -32.01 -10.63 28.61
C ALA A 180 -31.63 -11.69 29.66
N ALA A 181 -30.62 -11.41 30.48
CA ALA A 181 -30.34 -12.26 31.63
C ALA A 181 -31.64 -12.40 32.45
N PRO A 182 -32.06 -13.63 32.82
CA PRO A 182 -33.23 -13.80 33.68
C PRO A 182 -33.02 -12.95 34.93
N ALA A 183 -34.03 -12.18 35.32
CA ALA A 183 -34.04 -11.45 36.58
C ALA A 183 -34.05 -12.47 37.73
N ARG A 184 -32.87 -12.99 38.07
CA ARG A 184 -32.68 -13.89 39.21
C ARG A 184 -32.40 -13.04 40.45
N THR A 185 -33.22 -13.32 41.46
CA THR A 185 -33.24 -12.87 42.85
C THR A 185 -31.84 -12.53 43.40
N PRO A 186 -31.68 -11.45 44.19
CA PRO A 186 -30.37 -10.94 44.59
C PRO A 186 -29.70 -11.83 45.66
N SER A 187 -29.05 -12.92 45.23
CA SER A 187 -28.19 -13.74 46.09
C SER A 187 -26.72 -13.45 45.81
N ARG A 188 -26.22 -12.42 46.49
CA ARG A 188 -24.88 -12.19 47.09
C ARG A 188 -23.61 -12.92 46.61
N THR A 189 -23.48 -13.27 45.34
CA THR A 189 -22.17 -13.55 44.72
C THR A 189 -22.14 -12.88 43.35
N GLN A 190 -21.34 -11.81 43.25
CA GLN A 190 -21.29 -10.88 42.11
C GLN A 190 -20.86 -11.56 40.80
N ALA A 191 -21.77 -12.22 40.10
CA ALA A 191 -21.59 -12.55 38.70
C ALA A 191 -21.83 -11.28 37.88
N ARG A 192 -20.75 -10.64 37.42
CA ARG A 192 -20.83 -9.47 36.52
C ARG A 192 -21.61 -9.89 35.28
N PRO A 193 -22.70 -9.20 34.90
CA PRO A 193 -23.48 -9.58 33.71
C PRO A 193 -22.57 -9.57 32.48
N LEU A 194 -22.66 -10.63 31.68
CA LEU A 194 -21.87 -10.76 30.45
C LEU A 194 -22.17 -9.55 29.54
N PRO A 195 -21.13 -8.95 28.92
CA PRO A 195 -21.32 -7.79 28.06
C PRO A 195 -22.17 -8.15 26.84
N ARG A 196 -23.06 -7.24 26.44
CA ARG A 196 -23.87 -7.40 25.21
C ARG A 196 -22.96 -7.49 23.99
N VAL A 197 -23.29 -8.39 23.09
CA VAL A 197 -22.62 -8.53 21.79
C VAL A 197 -23.18 -7.46 20.85
N LEU A 198 -22.33 -6.49 20.50
CA LEU A 198 -22.69 -5.37 19.62
C LEU A 198 -21.81 -5.38 18.38
N ALA A 199 -22.45 -5.31 17.20
CA ALA A 199 -21.75 -5.18 15.93
C ALA A 199 -21.28 -3.75 15.67
N ASN A 200 -20.05 -3.61 15.20
CA ASN A 200 -19.49 -2.36 14.71
C ASN A 200 -19.87 -2.14 13.23
N ARG A 201 -21.06 -1.58 13.01
CA ARG A 201 -21.59 -1.27 11.67
C ARG A 201 -20.69 -0.35 10.85
N ARG A 202 -19.93 0.55 11.50
CA ARG A 202 -18.99 1.46 10.81
C ARG A 202 -17.79 0.70 10.26
N LYS A 203 -17.21 -0.22 11.04
CA LYS A 203 -16.13 -1.11 10.59
C LYS A 203 -16.63 -2.02 9.46
N LEU A 204 -17.79 -2.66 9.65
CA LEU A 204 -18.39 -3.53 8.63
C LEU A 204 -18.57 -2.80 7.28
N ARG A 205 -19.16 -1.60 7.29
CA ARG A 205 -19.35 -0.80 6.07
C ARG A 205 -18.01 -0.48 5.39
N LEU A 206 -16.99 -0.10 6.16
CA LEU A 206 -15.66 0.19 5.62
C LEU A 206 -15.05 -1.04 4.94
N LEU A 207 -15.09 -2.20 5.59
CA LEU A 207 -14.53 -3.43 5.06
C LEU A 207 -15.23 -3.88 3.78
N VAL A 208 -16.56 -3.85 3.76
CA VAL A 208 -17.35 -4.18 2.56
C VAL A 208 -16.98 -3.26 1.41
N VAL A 209 -16.89 -1.94 1.64
CA VAL A 209 -16.47 -0.98 0.59
C VAL A 209 -15.08 -1.31 0.06
N LEU A 210 -14.11 -1.62 0.93
CA LEU A 210 -12.75 -1.96 0.50
C LEU A 210 -12.72 -3.25 -0.32
N VAL A 211 -13.40 -4.31 0.13
CA VAL A 211 -13.49 -5.58 -0.61
C VAL A 211 -14.13 -5.38 -1.98
N THR A 212 -15.22 -4.61 -2.06
CA THR A 212 -15.89 -4.31 -3.34
C THR A 212 -14.99 -3.49 -4.26
N LEU A 213 -14.25 -2.51 -3.74
CA LEU A 213 -13.30 -1.72 -4.54
C LEU A 213 -12.13 -2.57 -5.04
N PHE A 214 -11.59 -3.47 -4.22
CA PHE A 214 -10.58 -4.42 -4.64
C PHE A 214 -11.09 -5.30 -5.78
N PHE A 215 -12.30 -5.86 -5.64
CA PHE A 215 -12.91 -6.70 -6.66
C PHE A 215 -13.18 -5.93 -7.96
N ALA A 216 -13.75 -4.74 -7.88
CA ALA A 216 -13.99 -3.87 -9.03
C ALA A 216 -12.67 -3.50 -9.73
N GLY A 217 -11.64 -3.15 -8.95
CA GLY A 217 -10.28 -2.94 -9.44
C GLY A 217 -9.74 -4.17 -10.15
N GLY A 218 -9.92 -5.36 -9.58
CA GLY A 218 -9.53 -6.63 -10.19
C GLY A 218 -10.19 -6.85 -11.55
N ILE A 219 -11.50 -6.62 -11.67
CA ILE A 219 -12.21 -6.69 -12.95
C ILE A 219 -11.62 -5.68 -13.94
N THR A 220 -11.44 -4.42 -13.53
CA THR A 220 -10.87 -3.37 -14.39
C THR A 220 -9.45 -3.71 -14.83
N GLY A 221 -8.61 -4.23 -13.94
CA GLY A 221 -7.22 -4.64 -14.26
C GLY A 221 -7.18 -5.84 -15.19
N ALA A 222 -8.02 -6.86 -14.95
CA ALA A 222 -8.10 -8.03 -15.81
C ALA A 222 -8.59 -7.69 -17.21
N LEU A 223 -9.68 -6.91 -17.33
CA LEU A 223 -10.19 -6.44 -18.62
C LEU A 223 -9.20 -5.49 -19.31
N GLY A 224 -8.61 -4.57 -18.56
CA GLY A 224 -7.59 -3.66 -19.06
C GLY A 224 -6.41 -4.42 -19.66
N PHE A 225 -5.86 -5.40 -18.94
CA PHE A 225 -4.76 -6.21 -19.44
C PHE A 225 -5.18 -7.10 -20.61
N LYS A 226 -6.39 -7.67 -20.57
CA LYS A 226 -6.95 -8.47 -21.69
C LYS A 226 -7.07 -7.66 -22.98
N HIS A 227 -7.49 -6.40 -22.92
CA HIS A 227 -7.77 -5.59 -24.11
C HIS A 227 -6.60 -4.68 -24.53
N MET A 228 -5.79 -4.21 -23.59
CA MET A 228 -4.72 -3.23 -23.83
C MET A 228 -3.32 -3.79 -23.53
N GLY A 229 -3.21 -5.03 -23.04
CA GLY A 229 -1.95 -5.62 -22.60
C GLY A 229 -1.27 -4.80 -21.52
N PHE A 230 0.05 -4.67 -21.62
CA PHE A 230 0.87 -3.94 -20.65
C PHE A 230 0.59 -2.43 -20.59
N SER A 231 -0.03 -1.85 -21.62
CA SER A 231 -0.46 -0.44 -21.62
C SER A 231 -1.55 -0.16 -20.58
N ALA A 232 -2.24 -1.19 -20.06
CA ALA A 232 -3.19 -1.07 -18.96
C ALA A 232 -2.57 -0.52 -17.66
N THR A 233 -1.23 -0.54 -17.54
CA THR A 233 -0.49 0.03 -16.41
C THR A 233 -0.47 1.57 -16.43
N LEU A 234 -0.57 2.19 -17.61
CA LEU A 234 -0.56 3.66 -17.78
C LEU A 234 -1.69 4.37 -17.01
N PRO A 235 -2.97 3.99 -17.16
CA PRO A 235 -4.04 4.65 -16.41
C PRO A 235 -3.92 4.43 -14.89
N LEU A 236 -3.41 3.27 -14.45
CA LEU A 236 -3.18 2.99 -13.02
C LEU A 236 -2.07 3.88 -12.46
N ALA A 237 -0.94 3.99 -13.17
CA ALA A 237 0.16 4.87 -12.79
C ALA A 237 -0.29 6.34 -12.79
N ALA A 238 -1.06 6.77 -13.81
CA ALA A 238 -1.61 8.12 -13.89
C ALA A 238 -2.55 8.42 -12.71
N LEU A 239 -3.39 7.46 -12.30
CA LEU A 239 -4.24 7.60 -11.11
C LEU A 239 -3.40 7.79 -9.85
N LEU A 240 -2.37 6.97 -9.63
CA LEU A 240 -1.47 7.11 -8.47
C LEU A 240 -0.75 8.48 -8.47
N LEU A 241 -0.25 8.92 -9.62
CA LEU A 241 0.39 10.23 -9.77
C LEU A 241 -0.60 11.37 -9.49
N ALA A 242 -1.84 11.27 -9.95
CA ALA A 242 -2.88 12.26 -9.69
C ALA A 242 -3.21 12.39 -8.19
N LEU A 243 -3.24 11.28 -7.45
CA LEU A 243 -3.48 11.28 -6.00
C LEU A 243 -2.38 12.02 -5.22
N ILE A 244 -1.15 12.02 -5.72
CA ILE A 244 0.00 12.67 -5.07
C ILE A 244 0.39 14.01 -5.67
N ALA A 245 -0.16 14.40 -6.82
CA ALA A 245 0.20 15.62 -7.53
C ALA A 245 0.09 16.87 -6.63
N VAL A 246 -1.00 16.99 -5.89
CA VAL A 246 -1.22 18.14 -4.98
C VAL A 246 -0.23 18.16 -3.81
N PRO A 247 -0.09 17.10 -2.99
CA PRO A 247 0.91 17.07 -1.90
C PRO A 247 2.34 17.23 -2.36
N LEU A 248 2.69 16.61 -3.49
CA LEU A 248 4.02 16.69 -4.05
C LEU A 248 4.32 18.13 -4.49
N SER A 249 3.35 18.80 -5.12
CA SER A 249 3.46 20.22 -5.47
C SER A 249 3.57 21.13 -4.25
N ASP A 250 2.88 20.81 -3.15
CA ASP A 250 2.97 21.54 -1.89
C ASP A 250 4.35 21.37 -1.24
N ASP A 251 4.91 20.15 -1.25
CA ASP A 251 6.24 19.87 -0.71
C ASP A 251 7.36 20.48 -1.58
N LEU A 252 7.25 20.39 -2.91
CA LEU A 252 8.13 21.10 -3.85
C LEU A 252 8.07 22.60 -3.59
N ARG A 253 6.88 23.21 -3.57
CA ARG A 253 6.71 24.65 -3.30
C ARG A 253 7.27 25.04 -1.93
N SER A 254 7.10 24.20 -0.91
CA SER A 254 7.65 24.46 0.44
C SER A 254 9.18 24.40 0.45
N ARG A 255 9.81 23.41 -0.21
CA ARG A 255 11.27 23.28 -0.33
C ARG A 255 11.88 24.39 -1.18
N TRP A 256 11.19 24.79 -2.24
CA TRP A 256 11.58 25.92 -3.09
C TRP A 256 11.47 27.24 -2.31
N ARG A 257 10.45 27.42 -1.47
CA ARG A 257 10.30 28.60 -0.58
C ARG A 257 11.25 28.60 0.62
N THR A 258 11.56 27.43 1.21
CA THR A 258 12.45 27.33 2.37
C THR A 258 13.94 27.21 2.02
N GLY A 259 14.27 27.19 0.73
CA GLY A 259 15.60 27.51 0.25
C GLY A 259 16.71 26.64 0.81
N SER A 260 16.77 25.37 0.39
CA SER A 260 18.00 24.57 0.50
C SER A 260 19.15 25.20 -0.31
N LEU A 261 18.84 26.00 -1.35
CA LEU A 261 19.80 26.69 -2.21
C LEU A 261 20.53 27.87 -1.50
N PRO A 262 19.86 28.84 -0.85
CA PRO A 262 20.53 29.89 -0.09
C PRO A 262 21.28 29.37 1.14
N ARG A 263 20.85 28.26 1.78
CA ARG A 263 21.57 27.67 2.93
C ARG A 263 22.86 26.96 2.52
N LEU A 264 22.88 26.28 1.36
CA LEU A 264 24.11 25.73 0.77
C LEU A 264 25.04 26.83 0.27
N ALA A 265 24.50 27.88 -0.37
CA ALA A 265 25.27 29.04 -0.79
C ALA A 265 25.85 29.83 0.41
N ALA A 266 25.11 29.95 1.52
CA ALA A 266 25.60 30.57 2.75
C ALA A 266 26.69 29.73 3.43
N ARG A 267 26.55 28.41 3.48
CA ARG A 267 27.60 27.50 4.00
C ARG A 267 28.85 27.49 3.11
N MET A 268 28.70 27.56 1.79
CA MET A 268 29.83 27.69 0.86
C MET A 268 30.53 29.05 0.99
N ARG A 269 29.79 30.16 1.14
CA ARG A 269 30.39 31.48 1.42
C ARG A 269 31.13 31.52 2.76
N GLN A 270 30.61 30.87 3.79
CA GLN A 270 31.28 30.75 5.10
C GLN A 270 32.56 29.91 5.02
N CYS A 271 32.58 28.79 4.28
CA CYS A 271 33.81 28.03 4.04
C CYS A 271 34.86 28.81 3.25
N VAL A 272 34.45 29.62 2.26
CA VAL A 272 35.37 30.46 1.47
C VAL A 272 35.94 31.61 2.31
N GLN A 273 35.15 32.19 3.23
CA GLN A 273 35.63 33.24 4.14
C GLN A 273 36.49 32.70 5.29
N ALA A 274 36.24 31.47 5.76
CA ALA A 274 37.04 30.83 6.80
C ALA A 274 38.40 30.33 6.29
N GLY A 275 38.59 30.20 4.97
CA GLY A 275 39.87 29.85 4.33
C GLY A 275 40.73 31.04 3.90
N ALA A 276 40.30 32.28 4.09
CA ALA A 276 41.08 33.45 3.74
C ALA A 276 42.16 33.74 4.81
N PRO A 277 43.46 33.84 4.44
CA PRO A 277 44.51 34.13 5.40
C PRO A 277 44.28 35.52 6.02
N ARG A 278 44.19 35.59 7.35
CA ARG A 278 44.23 36.85 8.08
C ARG A 278 45.52 37.58 7.72
N ARG A 279 45.43 38.64 6.91
CA ARG A 279 46.52 39.60 6.76
C ARG A 279 46.77 40.21 8.13
N ARG A 280 47.86 39.80 8.78
CA ARG A 280 48.46 40.52 9.89
C ARG A 280 49.02 41.82 9.33
N ARG A 281 48.41 42.95 9.68
CA ARG A 281 49.07 44.24 9.87
C ARG A 281 48.32 44.97 10.97
#